data_AF-A0A225CRJ4-F1
#
_entry.id   AF-A0A225CRJ4-F1
#
_cell.length_a   1.000
_cell.length_b   1.000
_cell.length_c   1.000
_cell.angle_alpha   90.00
_cell.angle_beta   90.00
_cell.angle_gamma   90.00
#
_symmetry.space_group_name_H-M   'P 1'
#
loop_
_entity.id
_entity.type
_entity.pdbx_description
1 polymer ?
#
loop_
_entity_poly.entity_id
_entity_poly.type
_entity_poly.pdbx_seq_one_letter_code
_entity_poly.pdbx_strand_id
1 'polypeptide(L)'
;MMGLFSAFKKLLDGPGFVTSDNSRELDGDERRAIAMGHIYAREGGLPIDALTMEADQPTTQKLLARAWGVVDHDSYLDTMGWLRETGHRSLYPIVTPLVDRSIAERAWSKAANAIQAEGVAEAERQGLDGGQAALFFRGWLRSTVSGGRAELPVPLPASIAAWDCARAVQLSRLAVDAGFTTDAEAFGLLTHFVTISREHHQSWQEFGDAFVTGRAFWCAKDVKNPVDQELRSFTLARDDLIRREDSPWRTAAW
;
A
#
# COMPACT_ATOMS: atom_id res chain seq x y z
N MET A 1 16.99 1.97 7.10
CA MET A 1 17.23 2.31 8.52
C MET A 1 16.01 2.11 9.42
N MET A 2 14.91 1.46 8.96
CA MET A 2 13.76 1.14 9.83
C MET A 2 13.92 -0.15 10.66
N GLY A 3 14.84 -1.05 10.28
CA GLY A 3 14.89 -2.41 10.84
C GLY A 3 15.37 -2.55 12.29
N LEU A 4 16.09 -1.56 12.85
CA LEU A 4 16.60 -1.64 14.23
C LEU A 4 15.57 -1.18 15.27
N PHE A 5 14.80 -0.13 14.95
CA PHE A 5 13.80 0.43 15.86
C PHE A 5 12.53 -0.45 15.92
N SER A 6 12.08 -0.97 14.77
CA SER A 6 10.94 -1.90 14.72
C SER A 6 11.23 -3.24 15.38
N ALA A 7 12.46 -3.75 15.27
CA ALA A 7 12.88 -4.99 15.91
C ALA A 7 12.94 -4.86 17.44
N PHE A 8 13.39 -3.71 17.96
CA PHE A 8 13.46 -3.47 19.39
C PHE A 8 12.07 -3.33 20.03
N LYS A 9 11.14 -2.63 19.36
CA LYS A 9 9.77 -2.48 19.85
C LYS A 9 8.97 -3.78 19.80
N LYS A 10 9.09 -4.56 18.72
CA LYS A 10 8.49 -5.91 18.63
C LYS A 10 8.98 -6.88 19.72
N LEU A 11 10.19 -6.70 20.24
CA LEU A 11 10.74 -7.53 21.31
C LEU A 11 10.14 -7.20 22.68
N LEU A 12 9.73 -5.95 22.90
CA LEU A 12 9.22 -5.45 24.18
C LEU A 12 7.70 -5.66 24.34
N ASP A 13 6.92 -5.47 23.27
CA ASP A 13 5.44 -5.49 23.33
C ASP A 13 4.83 -6.90 23.17
N GLY A 14 5.67 -7.93 23.02
CA GLY A 14 5.22 -9.31 22.81
C GLY A 14 4.57 -9.53 21.43
N PRO A 15 3.88 -10.68 21.21
CA PRO A 15 3.32 -11.03 19.90
C PRO A 15 2.04 -10.26 19.53
N GLY A 16 1.54 -9.38 20.41
CA GLY A 16 0.28 -8.64 20.27
C GLY A 16 0.35 -7.48 19.28
N PHE A 17 -0.77 -6.79 19.10
CA PHE A 17 -0.82 -5.55 18.33
C PHE A 17 -0.36 -4.38 19.19
N VAL A 18 0.64 -3.64 18.71
CA VAL A 18 1.24 -2.50 19.41
C VAL A 18 0.22 -1.37 19.52
N THR A 19 0.05 -0.81 20.71
CA THR A 19 -0.75 0.40 20.97
C THR A 19 0.15 1.54 21.42
N SER A 20 -0.30 2.79 21.32
CA SER A 20 0.44 3.95 21.85
C SER A 20 -0.06 4.32 23.24
N ASP A 21 0.86 4.60 24.17
CA ASP A 21 0.50 5.09 25.52
C ASP A 21 -0.16 6.48 25.49
N ASN A 22 0.03 7.22 24.38
CA ASN A 22 -0.53 8.55 24.18
C ASN A 22 -1.71 8.56 23.21
N SER A 23 -2.29 7.40 22.88
CA SER A 23 -3.46 7.36 22.01
C SER A 23 -4.67 7.98 22.69
N ARG A 24 -5.40 8.81 21.95
CA ARG A 24 -6.75 9.23 22.35
C ARG A 24 -7.75 8.16 21.94
N GLU A 25 -8.94 8.20 22.52
CA GLU A 25 -10.04 7.38 22.03
C GLU A 25 -10.41 7.80 20.59
N LEU A 26 -10.43 6.82 19.70
CA LEU A 26 -10.89 6.97 18.32
C LEU A 26 -12.38 6.63 18.23
N ASP A 27 -13.13 7.35 17.41
CA ASP A 27 -14.51 6.97 17.13
C ASP A 27 -14.61 5.78 16.15
N GLY A 28 -15.83 5.38 15.78
CA GLY A 28 -16.04 4.27 14.86
C GLY A 28 -15.45 4.49 13.46
N ASP A 29 -15.47 5.72 12.97
CA ASP A 29 -15.06 6.08 11.62
C ASP A 29 -13.53 6.20 11.55
N GLU A 30 -12.93 6.81 12.57
CA GLU A 30 -11.48 6.88 12.76
C GLU A 30 -10.86 5.49 12.92
N ARG A 31 -11.51 4.59 13.69
CA ARG A 31 -11.08 3.19 13.80
C ARG A 31 -11.07 2.47 12.46
N ARG A 32 -12.07 2.71 11.59
CA ARG A 32 -12.10 2.14 10.23
C ARG A 32 -11.02 2.75 9.35
N ALA A 33 -10.82 4.07 9.44
CA ALA A 33 -9.82 4.78 8.68
C ALA A 33 -8.39 4.28 8.99
N ILE A 34 -8.02 4.19 10.26
CA ILE A 34 -6.69 3.73 10.65
C ILE A 34 -6.48 2.23 10.35
N ALA A 35 -7.55 1.44 10.35
CA ALA A 35 -7.50 0.01 10.08
C ALA A 35 -7.00 -0.35 8.67
N MET A 36 -7.19 0.56 7.70
CA MET A 36 -6.59 0.43 6.36
C MET A 36 -5.05 0.38 6.40
N GLY A 37 -4.42 0.99 7.41
CA GLY A 37 -2.97 0.98 7.60
C GLY A 37 -2.45 -0.14 8.50
N HIS A 38 -3.31 -1.03 9.01
CA HIS A 38 -2.88 -2.02 10.01
C HIS A 38 -1.89 -3.05 9.49
N ILE A 39 -1.86 -3.36 8.19
CA ILE A 39 -0.83 -4.25 7.64
C ILE A 39 0.56 -3.62 7.80
N TYR A 40 0.71 -2.32 7.50
CA TYR A 40 1.95 -1.59 7.78
C TYR A 40 2.25 -1.54 9.27
N ALA A 41 1.24 -1.31 10.11
CA ALA A 41 1.44 -1.26 11.56
C ALA A 41 1.91 -2.60 12.13
N ARG A 42 1.29 -3.70 11.70
CA ARG A 42 1.66 -5.05 12.14
C ARG A 42 3.05 -5.45 11.63
N GLU A 43 3.35 -5.17 10.36
CA GLU A 43 4.65 -5.48 9.77
C GLU A 43 5.77 -4.62 10.38
N GLY A 44 5.51 -3.33 10.61
CA GLY A 44 6.49 -2.36 11.12
C GLY A 44 6.56 -2.25 12.65
N GLY A 45 5.66 -2.89 13.40
CA GLY A 45 5.58 -2.73 14.86
C GLY A 45 5.11 -1.34 15.29
N LEU A 46 4.16 -0.75 14.56
CA LEU A 46 3.65 0.60 14.79
C LEU A 46 2.35 0.56 15.59
N PRO A 47 1.99 1.64 16.32
CA PRO A 47 0.72 1.72 17.02
C PRO A 47 -0.49 1.51 16.10
N ILE A 48 -1.35 0.53 16.37
CA ILE A 48 -2.58 0.27 15.62
C ILE A 48 -3.68 1.32 15.87
N ASP A 49 -3.55 2.11 16.93
CA ASP A 49 -4.58 2.97 17.53
C ASP A 49 -4.25 4.47 17.48
N ALA A 50 -3.15 4.87 16.86
CA ALA A 50 -2.76 6.28 16.72
C ALA A 50 -2.04 6.53 15.38
N LEU A 51 -2.25 7.70 14.76
CA LEU A 51 -1.55 8.13 13.53
C LEU A 51 -0.13 8.61 13.83
N THR A 52 0.73 7.70 14.28
CA THR A 52 2.13 7.98 14.60
C THR A 52 3.03 6.79 14.26
N MET A 53 4.31 7.07 14.02
CA MET A 53 5.39 6.09 14.01
C MET A 53 6.16 6.08 15.34
N GLU A 54 5.82 6.99 16.26
CA GLU A 54 6.59 7.34 17.45
C GLU A 54 8.05 7.69 17.12
N ALA A 55 8.26 8.35 15.98
CA ALA A 55 9.56 8.82 15.54
C ALA A 55 9.71 10.33 15.77
N ASP A 56 10.94 10.79 15.98
CA ASP A 56 11.21 12.22 16.13
C ASP A 56 10.97 12.99 14.83
N GLN A 57 10.54 14.25 14.98
CA GLN A 57 10.19 15.13 13.88
C GLN A 57 11.30 15.27 12.81
N PRO A 58 12.59 15.50 13.14
CA PRO A 58 13.65 15.54 12.13
C PRO A 58 13.80 14.23 11.32
N THR A 59 13.61 13.07 11.94
CA THR A 59 13.67 11.78 11.26
C THR A 59 12.52 11.61 10.28
N THR A 60 11.29 11.94 10.66
CA THR A 60 10.11 11.81 9.79
C THR A 60 10.13 12.81 8.65
N GLN A 61 10.55 14.05 8.87
CA GLN A 61 10.75 15.05 7.82
C GLN A 61 11.75 14.57 6.75
N LYS A 62 12.90 14.01 7.16
CA LYS A 62 13.89 13.45 6.22
C LYS A 62 13.34 12.26 5.44
N LEU A 63 12.56 11.40 6.09
CA LEU A 63 11.97 10.22 5.46
C LEU A 63 10.91 10.63 4.43
N LEU A 64 10.02 11.57 4.78
CA LEU A 64 9.01 12.13 3.87
C LEU A 64 9.66 12.77 2.64
N ALA A 65 10.65 13.64 2.84
CA ALA A 65 11.33 14.31 1.74
C ALA A 65 11.98 13.30 0.78
N ARG A 66 12.66 12.28 1.32
CA ARG A 66 13.36 11.28 0.51
C ARG A 66 12.44 10.29 -0.20
N ALA A 67 11.43 9.77 0.50
CA ALA A 67 10.61 8.66 0.01
C ALA A 67 9.39 9.14 -0.79
N TRP A 68 8.89 10.34 -0.47
CA TRP A 68 7.64 10.87 -1.01
C TRP A 68 7.80 12.24 -1.68
N GLY A 69 8.92 12.94 -1.47
CA GLY A 69 9.07 14.33 -1.92
C GLY A 69 8.25 15.32 -1.10
N VAL A 70 7.73 14.89 0.06
CA VAL A 70 6.90 15.71 0.95
C VAL A 70 7.80 16.46 1.93
N VAL A 71 7.70 17.79 1.94
CA VAL A 71 8.58 18.68 2.71
C VAL A 71 7.82 19.67 3.60
N ASP A 72 6.50 19.72 3.47
CA ASP A 72 5.59 20.62 4.18
C ASP A 72 4.13 20.11 4.08
N HIS A 73 3.19 20.91 4.58
CA HIS A 73 1.75 20.63 4.55
C HIS A 73 1.20 20.59 3.11
N ASP A 74 1.58 21.54 2.26
CA ASP A 74 1.06 21.63 0.88
C ASP A 74 1.47 20.40 0.06
N SER A 75 2.75 20.01 0.10
CA SER A 75 3.22 18.79 -0.58
C SER A 75 2.63 17.50 -0.01
N TYR A 76 2.26 17.48 1.27
CA TYR A 76 1.49 16.39 1.87
C TYR A 76 0.09 16.31 1.27
N LEU A 77 -0.63 17.43 1.19
CA LEU A 77 -1.97 17.50 0.59
C LEU A 77 -1.96 17.12 -0.89
N ASP A 78 -0.97 17.58 -1.67
CA ASP A 78 -0.79 17.20 -3.07
C ASP A 78 -0.60 15.69 -3.22
N THR A 79 0.22 15.09 -2.35
CA THR A 79 0.48 13.64 -2.38
C THR A 79 -0.75 12.84 -1.97
N MET A 80 -1.52 13.30 -0.98
CA MET A 80 -2.81 12.72 -0.61
C MET A 80 -3.82 12.84 -1.76
N GLY A 81 -3.85 13.97 -2.46
CA GLY A 81 -4.65 14.18 -3.67
C GLY A 81 -4.32 13.19 -4.78
N TRP A 82 -3.03 13.02 -5.08
CA TRP A 82 -2.57 12.03 -6.06
C TRP A 82 -2.94 10.60 -5.66
N LEU A 83 -2.72 10.21 -4.40
CA LEU A 83 -3.15 8.90 -3.89
C LEU A 83 -4.67 8.73 -3.98
N ARG A 84 -5.45 9.78 -3.75
CA ARG A 84 -6.92 9.75 -3.82
C ARG A 84 -7.43 9.63 -5.25
N GLU A 85 -6.79 10.26 -6.22
CA GLU A 85 -7.32 10.36 -7.59
C GLU A 85 -6.83 9.25 -8.50
N THR A 86 -5.53 8.95 -8.46
CA THR A 86 -4.90 8.03 -9.41
C THR A 86 -4.10 6.94 -8.70
N GLY A 87 -3.16 7.32 -7.86
CA GLY A 87 -2.23 6.43 -7.18
C GLY A 87 -1.56 5.44 -8.14
N HIS A 88 -1.09 4.31 -7.61
CA HIS A 88 -0.58 3.22 -8.48
C HIS A 88 -1.70 2.27 -8.93
N ARG A 89 -2.89 2.32 -8.31
CA ARG A 89 -4.01 1.44 -8.68
C ARG A 89 -4.49 1.63 -10.11
N SER A 90 -4.35 2.83 -10.69
CA SER A 90 -4.91 3.14 -12.01
C SER A 90 -4.23 2.37 -13.16
N LEU A 91 -2.96 2.01 -13.01
CA LEU A 91 -2.24 1.23 -14.03
C LEU A 91 -2.44 -0.28 -13.90
N TYR A 92 -2.82 -0.77 -12.72
CA TYR A 92 -3.02 -2.20 -12.47
C TYR A 92 -4.05 -2.87 -13.38
N PRO A 93 -5.28 -2.34 -13.58
CA PRO A 93 -6.28 -2.97 -14.44
C PRO A 93 -5.92 -2.89 -15.94
N ILE A 94 -5.00 -1.99 -16.32
CA ILE A 94 -4.48 -1.90 -17.70
C ILE A 94 -3.39 -2.95 -17.89
N VAL A 95 -2.43 -3.02 -16.97
CA VAL A 95 -1.21 -3.82 -17.12
C VAL A 95 -1.46 -5.30 -16.86
N THR A 96 -2.20 -5.66 -15.82
CA THR A 96 -2.33 -7.06 -15.38
C THR A 96 -2.93 -7.97 -16.46
N PRO A 97 -4.06 -7.62 -17.13
CA PRO A 97 -4.61 -8.46 -18.20
C PRO A 97 -3.67 -8.64 -19.39
N LEU A 98 -2.89 -7.61 -19.71
CA LEU A 98 -1.90 -7.67 -20.80
C LEU A 98 -0.73 -8.60 -20.46
N VAL A 99 -0.27 -8.59 -19.20
CA VAL A 99 0.73 -9.54 -18.71
C VAL A 99 0.20 -10.97 -18.75
N ASP A 100 -1.04 -11.17 -18.28
CA ASP A 100 -1.68 -12.49 -18.29
C ASP A 100 -1.84 -13.04 -19.71
N ARG A 101 -2.24 -12.17 -20.66
CA ARG A 101 -2.26 -12.49 -22.09
C ARG A 101 -0.87 -12.86 -22.62
N SER A 102 0.15 -12.07 -22.29
CA SER A 102 1.53 -12.34 -22.71
C SER A 102 2.03 -13.71 -22.24
N ILE A 103 1.65 -14.13 -21.03
CA ILE A 103 2.00 -15.44 -20.47
C ILE A 103 1.20 -16.55 -21.16
N ALA A 104 -0.11 -16.39 -21.29
CA ALA A 104 -1.00 -17.38 -21.90
C ALA A 104 -0.62 -17.68 -23.36
N GLU A 105 -0.29 -16.64 -24.12
CA GLU A 105 0.11 -16.72 -25.53
C GLU A 105 1.60 -17.06 -25.72
N ARG A 106 2.38 -17.14 -24.62
CA ARG A 106 3.85 -17.26 -24.66
C ARG A 106 4.48 -16.19 -25.55
N ALA A 107 3.94 -14.98 -25.50
CA ALA A 107 4.43 -13.83 -26.24
C ALA A 107 5.68 -13.27 -25.56
N TRP A 108 6.82 -13.35 -26.25
CA TRP A 108 8.11 -12.87 -25.76
C TRP A 108 8.74 -11.86 -26.71
N SER A 109 9.72 -11.11 -26.21
CA SER A 109 10.52 -10.15 -27.00
C SER A 109 9.63 -9.23 -27.85
N LYS A 110 9.65 -9.35 -29.18
CA LYS A 110 8.88 -8.48 -30.08
C LYS A 110 7.37 -8.56 -29.85
N ALA A 111 6.84 -9.75 -29.54
CA ALA A 111 5.41 -9.92 -29.27
C ALA A 111 5.01 -9.27 -27.93
N ALA A 112 5.83 -9.45 -26.89
CA ALA A 112 5.63 -8.77 -25.61
C ALA A 112 5.72 -7.24 -25.74
N ASN A 113 6.61 -6.73 -26.60
CA ASN A 113 6.71 -5.28 -26.87
C ASN A 113 5.45 -4.73 -27.58
N ALA A 114 4.81 -5.52 -28.44
CA ALA A 114 3.55 -5.12 -29.08
C ALA A 114 2.41 -5.03 -28.05
N ILE A 115 2.29 -6.05 -27.20
CA ILE A 115 1.32 -6.06 -26.09
C ILE A 115 1.57 -4.89 -25.13
N GLN A 116 2.83 -4.61 -24.80
CA GLN A 116 3.21 -3.47 -23.99
C GLN A 116 2.74 -2.15 -24.61
N ALA A 117 2.94 -1.97 -25.92
CA ALA A 117 2.54 -0.75 -26.62
C ALA A 117 1.02 -0.52 -26.58
N GLU A 118 0.21 -1.58 -26.59
CA GLU A 118 -1.24 -1.47 -26.35
C GLU A 118 -1.54 -0.90 -24.96
N GLY A 119 -0.84 -1.37 -23.93
CA GLY A 119 -0.99 -0.87 -22.56
C GLY A 119 -0.56 0.57 -22.39
N VAL A 120 0.50 1.00 -23.10
CA VAL A 120 0.93 2.40 -23.17
C VAL A 120 -0.17 3.26 -23.79
N ALA A 121 -0.68 2.87 -24.95
CA ALA A 121 -1.72 3.61 -25.65
C ALA A 121 -3.04 3.68 -24.85
N GLU A 122 -3.39 2.62 -24.11
CA GLU A 122 -4.53 2.64 -23.19
C GLU A 122 -4.30 3.61 -22.02
N ALA A 123 -3.15 3.55 -21.37
CA ALA A 123 -2.80 4.45 -20.27
C ALA A 123 -2.87 5.92 -20.71
N GLU A 124 -2.25 6.26 -21.83
CA GLU A 124 -2.28 7.63 -22.38
C GLU A 124 -3.69 8.08 -22.74
N ARG A 125 -4.55 7.19 -23.28
CA ARG A 125 -5.95 7.50 -23.55
C ARG A 125 -6.74 7.83 -22.28
N GLN A 126 -6.36 7.24 -21.15
CA GLN A 126 -6.93 7.51 -19.84
C GLN A 126 -6.23 8.67 -19.10
N GLY A 127 -5.29 9.37 -19.77
CA GLY A 127 -4.53 10.48 -19.16
C GLY A 127 -3.47 10.04 -18.16
N LEU A 128 -3.08 8.76 -18.16
CA LEU A 128 -2.04 8.19 -17.31
C LEU A 128 -0.69 8.21 -18.02
N ASP A 129 0.38 8.08 -17.23
CA ASP A 129 1.75 8.06 -17.75
C ASP A 129 2.04 6.74 -18.51
N GLY A 130 2.16 6.84 -19.83
CA GLY A 130 2.49 5.71 -20.71
C GLY A 130 3.86 5.09 -20.42
N GLY A 131 4.84 5.89 -20.00
CA GLY A 131 6.16 5.41 -19.58
C GLY A 131 6.09 4.53 -18.32
N GLN A 132 5.27 4.92 -17.34
CA GLN A 132 4.98 4.11 -16.16
C GLN A 132 4.23 2.83 -16.56
N ALA A 133 3.23 2.90 -17.45
CA ALA A 133 2.53 1.72 -17.94
C ALA A 133 3.51 0.70 -18.58
N ALA A 134 4.43 1.19 -19.41
CA ALA A 134 5.48 0.37 -19.99
C ALA A 134 6.40 -0.25 -18.92
N LEU A 135 6.79 0.53 -17.91
CA LEU A 135 7.66 0.08 -16.83
C LEU A 135 6.98 -1.01 -15.97
N PHE A 136 5.73 -0.77 -15.58
CA PHE A 136 4.92 -1.73 -14.83
C PHE A 136 4.66 -3.00 -15.62
N PHE A 137 4.38 -2.93 -16.93
CA PHE A 137 4.22 -4.12 -17.77
C PHE A 137 5.47 -5.00 -17.75
N ARG A 138 6.65 -4.42 -18.01
CA ARG A 138 7.92 -5.16 -18.00
C ARG A 138 8.23 -5.74 -16.63
N GLY A 139 8.08 -4.93 -15.61
CA GLY A 139 8.30 -5.29 -14.23
C GLY A 139 7.40 -6.44 -13.79
N TRP A 140 6.10 -6.29 -14.01
CA TRP A 140 5.09 -7.25 -13.60
C TRP A 140 5.18 -8.57 -14.39
N LEU A 141 5.44 -8.52 -15.69
CA LEU A 141 5.74 -9.71 -16.49
C LEU A 141 6.97 -10.44 -15.93
N ARG A 142 8.07 -9.72 -15.68
CA ARG A 142 9.30 -10.31 -15.14
C ARG A 142 9.10 -10.89 -13.75
N SER A 143 8.39 -10.18 -12.87
CA SER A 143 8.03 -10.66 -11.54
C SER A 143 7.26 -11.97 -11.64
N THR A 144 6.26 -12.03 -12.52
CA THR A 144 5.40 -13.21 -12.70
C THR A 144 6.19 -14.43 -13.16
N VAL A 145 7.03 -14.30 -14.19
CA VAL A 145 7.85 -15.43 -14.68
C VAL A 145 8.93 -15.86 -13.68
N SER A 146 9.33 -14.98 -12.76
CA SER A 146 10.27 -15.27 -11.68
C SER A 146 9.58 -15.75 -10.39
N GLY A 147 8.28 -16.06 -10.41
CA GLY A 147 7.56 -16.60 -9.26
C GLY A 147 7.07 -15.54 -8.26
N GLY A 148 7.14 -14.25 -8.59
CA GLY A 148 6.71 -13.14 -7.73
C GLY A 148 5.21 -13.11 -7.42
N ARG A 149 4.41 -13.99 -8.03
CA ARG A 149 2.99 -14.20 -7.71
C ARG A 149 2.72 -15.41 -6.81
N ALA A 150 3.73 -16.15 -6.37
CA ALA A 150 3.55 -17.41 -5.64
C ALA A 150 2.81 -17.26 -4.30
N GLU A 151 2.95 -16.11 -3.65
CA GLU A 151 2.29 -15.81 -2.36
C GLU A 151 1.03 -14.94 -2.52
N LEU A 152 0.63 -14.64 -3.75
CA LEU A 152 -0.54 -13.79 -4.01
C LEU A 152 -1.83 -14.62 -4.05
N PRO A 153 -2.98 -14.00 -3.74
CA PRO A 153 -4.29 -14.63 -3.90
C PRO A 153 -4.53 -15.13 -5.33
N VAL A 154 -5.31 -16.21 -5.44
CA VAL A 154 -5.78 -16.77 -6.71
C VAL A 154 -7.31 -16.89 -6.66
N PRO A 155 -8.06 -16.22 -7.56
CA PRO A 155 -7.58 -15.29 -8.58
C PRO A 155 -6.99 -14.00 -7.99
N LEU A 156 -6.24 -13.25 -8.80
CA LEU A 156 -5.79 -11.92 -8.40
C LEU A 156 -6.99 -10.97 -8.22
N PRO A 157 -6.93 -10.03 -7.26
CA PRO A 157 -7.95 -9.01 -7.06
C PRO A 157 -8.16 -8.16 -8.32
N ALA A 158 -9.40 -7.77 -8.60
CA ALA A 158 -9.72 -6.88 -9.72
C ALA A 158 -9.18 -5.45 -9.52
N SER A 159 -8.98 -5.04 -8.25
CA SER A 159 -8.44 -3.74 -7.87
C SER A 159 -7.38 -3.89 -6.79
N ILE A 160 -6.37 -3.04 -6.83
CA ILE A 160 -5.36 -2.90 -5.77
C ILE A 160 -5.54 -1.60 -4.97
N ALA A 161 -6.75 -1.01 -4.96
CA ALA A 161 -7.01 0.25 -4.26
C ALA A 161 -6.59 0.24 -2.78
N ALA A 162 -6.61 -0.92 -2.14
CA ALA A 162 -6.12 -1.10 -0.78
C ALA A 162 -4.66 -0.65 -0.58
N TRP A 163 -3.82 -0.79 -1.62
CA TRP A 163 -2.43 -0.33 -1.59
C TRP A 163 -2.31 1.19 -1.45
N ASP A 164 -3.13 1.95 -2.18
CA ASP A 164 -3.11 3.41 -2.09
C ASP A 164 -3.75 3.88 -0.77
N CYS A 165 -4.84 3.23 -0.33
CA CYS A 165 -5.51 3.53 0.93
C CYS A 165 -4.61 3.29 2.16
N ALA A 166 -3.93 2.14 2.21
CA ALA A 166 -2.99 1.83 3.28
C ALA A 166 -1.79 2.80 3.29
N ARG A 167 -1.31 3.22 2.11
CA ARG A 167 -0.25 4.21 1.99
C ARG A 167 -0.68 5.60 2.41
N ALA A 168 -1.95 5.97 2.22
CA ALA A 168 -2.48 7.24 2.73
C ALA A 168 -2.44 7.28 4.26
N VAL A 169 -2.77 6.17 4.93
CA VAL A 169 -2.62 6.05 6.41
C VAL A 169 -1.14 6.14 6.80
N GLN A 170 -0.26 5.43 6.09
CA GLN A 170 1.18 5.45 6.38
C GLN A 170 1.81 6.83 6.17
N LEU A 171 1.40 7.55 5.13
CA LEU A 171 1.82 8.92 4.87
C LEU A 171 1.33 9.86 5.96
N SER A 172 0.09 9.69 6.40
CA SER A 172 -0.50 10.48 7.49
C SER A 172 0.23 10.29 8.81
N ARG A 173 0.62 9.07 9.18
CA ARG A 173 1.47 8.81 10.38
C ARG A 173 2.76 9.61 10.35
N LEU A 174 3.44 9.61 9.20
CA LEU A 174 4.68 10.33 9.02
C LEU A 174 4.46 11.85 9.05
N ALA A 175 3.40 12.34 8.43
CA ALA A 175 3.09 13.77 8.35
C ALA A 175 2.69 14.36 9.72
N VAL A 176 1.97 13.60 10.54
CA VAL A 176 1.66 13.97 11.93
C VAL A 176 2.94 14.09 12.76
N ASP A 177 3.80 13.06 12.75
CA ASP A 177 5.07 13.09 13.47
C ASP A 177 6.03 14.20 12.96
N ALA A 178 5.96 14.53 11.67
CA ALA A 178 6.75 15.60 11.05
C ALA A 178 6.23 17.02 11.40
N GLY A 179 5.03 17.13 11.97
CA GLY A 179 4.34 18.39 12.21
C GLY A 179 3.84 19.07 10.93
N PHE A 180 3.64 18.31 9.85
CA PHE A 180 3.10 18.82 8.59
C PHE A 180 1.57 18.81 8.55
N THR A 181 0.93 17.99 9.39
CA THR A 181 -0.53 17.95 9.54
C THR A 181 -0.89 17.67 11.00
N THR A 182 -2.16 17.82 11.34
CA THR A 182 -2.69 17.42 12.64
C THR A 182 -3.39 16.06 12.55
N ASP A 183 -3.52 15.36 13.68
CA ASP A 183 -4.26 14.11 13.76
C ASP A 183 -5.70 14.24 13.21
N ALA A 184 -6.40 15.33 13.59
CA ALA A 184 -7.78 15.58 13.15
C ALA A 184 -7.89 15.84 11.64
N GLU A 185 -6.97 16.61 11.06
CA GLU A 185 -6.95 16.85 9.61
C GLU A 185 -6.64 15.57 8.83
N ALA A 186 -5.65 14.79 9.29
CA ALA A 186 -5.29 13.53 8.68
C ALA A 186 -6.46 12.53 8.68
N PHE A 187 -7.16 12.37 9.81
CA PHE A 187 -8.37 11.55 9.86
C PHE A 187 -9.47 12.06 8.93
N GLY A 188 -9.67 13.37 8.87
CA GLY A 188 -10.60 14.00 7.91
C GLY A 188 -10.30 13.60 6.47
N LEU A 189 -9.04 13.64 6.05
CA LEU A 189 -8.62 13.22 4.70
C LEU A 189 -8.82 11.71 4.47
N LEU A 190 -8.58 10.88 5.48
CA LEU A 190 -8.70 9.42 5.37
C LEU A 190 -10.13 8.94 5.13
N THR A 191 -11.16 9.74 5.43
CA THR A 191 -12.56 9.41 5.12
C THR A 191 -12.79 9.17 3.62
N HIS A 192 -12.09 9.90 2.76
CA HIS A 192 -12.13 9.68 1.31
C HIS A 192 -11.55 8.32 0.91
N PHE A 193 -10.50 7.88 1.59
CA PHE A 193 -9.87 6.58 1.34
C PHE A 193 -10.71 5.42 1.89
N VAL A 194 -11.45 5.62 2.98
CA VAL A 194 -12.45 4.65 3.43
C VAL A 194 -13.51 4.45 2.35
N THR A 195 -13.97 5.54 1.72
CA THR A 195 -14.95 5.46 0.62
C THR A 195 -14.38 4.66 -0.56
N ILE A 196 -13.17 5.00 -1.03
CA ILE A 196 -12.47 4.26 -2.10
C ILE A 196 -12.30 2.77 -1.74
N SER A 197 -11.90 2.47 -0.51
CA SER A 197 -11.71 1.11 -0.02
C SER A 197 -13.01 0.29 -0.13
N ARG A 198 -14.13 0.86 0.31
CA ARG A 198 -15.45 0.21 0.28
C ARG A 198 -16.06 0.08 -1.11
N GLU A 199 -15.71 0.97 -2.04
CA GLU A 199 -16.13 0.86 -3.43
C GLU A 199 -15.47 -0.34 -4.14
N HIS A 200 -14.26 -0.71 -3.72
CA HIS A 200 -13.47 -1.75 -4.37
C HIS A 200 -13.44 -3.10 -3.65
N HIS A 201 -13.72 -3.14 -2.35
CA HIS A 201 -13.59 -4.35 -1.53
C HIS A 201 -14.84 -4.53 -0.65
N GLN A 202 -15.21 -5.79 -0.39
CA GLN A 202 -16.40 -6.17 0.40
C GLN A 202 -16.06 -6.73 1.78
N SER A 203 -14.77 -6.88 2.10
CA SER A 203 -14.31 -7.33 3.40
C SER A 203 -12.86 -6.95 3.67
N TRP A 204 -12.45 -7.01 4.94
CA TRP A 204 -11.04 -6.90 5.32
C TRP A 204 -10.14 -7.96 4.68
N GLN A 205 -10.69 -9.14 4.38
CA GLN A 205 -9.96 -10.18 3.65
C GLN A 205 -9.64 -9.73 2.23
N GLU A 206 -10.64 -9.24 1.48
CA GLU A 206 -10.44 -8.71 0.13
C GLU A 206 -9.49 -7.51 0.13
N PHE A 207 -9.62 -6.61 1.11
CA PHE A 207 -8.70 -5.50 1.30
C PHE A 207 -7.26 -5.98 1.51
N GLY A 208 -7.05 -6.96 2.38
CA GLY A 208 -5.73 -7.52 2.65
C GLY A 208 -5.12 -8.22 1.44
N ASP A 209 -5.92 -8.98 0.69
CA ASP A 209 -5.53 -9.61 -0.57
C ASP A 209 -5.12 -8.58 -1.63
N ALA A 210 -5.90 -7.50 -1.76
CA ALA A 210 -5.61 -6.38 -2.65
C ALA A 210 -4.37 -5.59 -2.22
N PHE A 211 -4.12 -5.44 -0.92
CA PHE A 211 -2.93 -4.78 -0.41
C PHE A 211 -1.66 -5.54 -0.80
N VAL A 212 -1.58 -6.84 -0.52
CA VAL A 212 -0.37 -7.63 -0.82
C VAL A 212 -0.13 -7.72 -2.32
N THR A 213 -1.20 -7.80 -3.11
CA THR A 213 -1.12 -7.74 -4.59
C THR A 213 -0.60 -6.39 -5.07
N GLY A 214 -1.13 -5.28 -4.53
CA GLY A 214 -0.70 -3.94 -4.89
C GLY A 214 0.75 -3.64 -4.49
N ARG A 215 1.21 -4.17 -3.36
CA ARG A 215 2.60 -4.11 -2.94
C ARG A 215 3.52 -4.83 -3.95
N ALA A 216 3.20 -6.07 -4.28
CA ALA A 216 3.98 -6.85 -5.25
C ALA A 216 4.02 -6.16 -6.62
N PHE A 217 2.87 -5.65 -7.09
CA PHE A 217 2.77 -4.89 -8.33
C PHE A 217 3.62 -3.62 -8.30
N TRP A 218 3.55 -2.84 -7.21
CA TRP A 218 4.35 -1.64 -7.01
C TRP A 218 5.85 -1.93 -7.02
N CYS A 219 6.30 -2.95 -6.29
CA CYS A 219 7.70 -3.38 -6.23
C CYS A 219 8.22 -3.82 -7.60
N ALA A 220 7.38 -4.44 -8.42
CA ALA A 220 7.77 -4.95 -9.73
C ALA A 220 8.30 -3.86 -10.68
N LYS A 221 8.00 -2.58 -10.45
CA LYS A 221 8.54 -1.46 -11.24
C LYS A 221 10.07 -1.38 -11.19
N ASP A 222 10.72 -1.90 -10.15
CA ASP A 222 12.16 -2.17 -10.20
C ASP A 222 12.42 -3.38 -11.09
N VAL A 223 12.52 -3.13 -12.40
CA VAL A 223 12.72 -4.17 -13.40
C VAL A 223 14.01 -4.99 -13.14
N LYS A 224 15.00 -4.45 -12.41
CA LYS A 224 16.21 -5.20 -12.06
C LYS A 224 15.93 -6.26 -10.99
N ASN A 225 15.12 -5.91 -9.98
CA ASN A 225 14.72 -6.78 -8.86
C ASN A 225 13.19 -6.78 -8.69
N PRO A 226 12.43 -7.38 -9.63
CA PRO A 226 10.98 -7.20 -9.70
C PRO A 226 10.18 -8.09 -8.72
N VAL A 227 10.86 -8.99 -8.01
CA VAL A 227 10.26 -9.83 -6.97
C VAL A 227 10.50 -9.16 -5.63
N ASP A 228 9.41 -8.83 -4.94
CA ASP A 228 9.45 -8.21 -3.62
C ASP A 228 9.97 -9.20 -2.57
N GLN A 229 11.15 -8.91 -2.02
CA GLN A 229 11.81 -9.75 -1.02
C GLN A 229 11.12 -9.69 0.35
N GLU A 230 10.33 -8.64 0.59
CA GLU A 230 9.61 -8.44 1.86
C GLU A 230 8.16 -8.93 1.77
N LEU A 231 7.68 -9.39 0.62
CA LEU A 231 6.26 -9.73 0.42
C LEU A 231 5.75 -10.70 1.50
N ARG A 232 6.60 -11.67 1.89
CA ARG A 232 6.31 -12.63 2.95
C ARG A 232 5.95 -11.97 4.28
N SER A 233 6.68 -10.94 4.71
CA SER A 233 6.42 -10.28 6.00
C SER A 233 5.06 -9.57 6.00
N PHE A 234 4.70 -8.94 4.87
CA PHE A 234 3.41 -8.30 4.69
C PHE A 234 2.26 -9.30 4.56
N THR A 235 2.47 -10.45 3.90
CA THR A 235 1.48 -11.54 3.86
C THR A 235 1.23 -12.12 5.25
N LEU A 236 2.27 -12.32 6.05
CA LEU A 236 2.13 -12.78 7.45
C LEU A 236 1.42 -11.73 8.31
N ALA A 237 1.75 -10.45 8.17
CA ALA A 237 1.07 -9.36 8.87
C ALA A 237 -0.43 -9.30 8.52
N ARG A 238 -0.76 -9.51 7.25
CA ARG A 238 -2.14 -9.63 6.77
C ARG A 238 -2.84 -10.85 7.36
N ASP A 239 -2.19 -12.02 7.37
CA ASP A 239 -2.75 -13.25 7.94
C ASP A 239 -3.02 -13.10 9.44
N ASP A 240 -2.13 -12.45 10.18
CA ASP A 240 -2.33 -12.14 11.60
C ASP A 240 -3.59 -11.30 11.82
N LEU A 241 -3.79 -10.27 11.00
CA LEU A 241 -4.97 -9.40 11.08
C LEU A 241 -6.28 -10.13 10.73
N ILE A 242 -6.23 -11.15 9.88
CA ILE A 242 -7.43 -11.93 9.52
C ILE A 242 -7.74 -13.00 10.57
N ARG A 243 -6.72 -13.70 11.07
CA ARG A 243 -6.90 -14.97 11.79
C ARG A 243 -6.88 -14.84 13.30
N ARG A 244 -6.17 -13.85 13.85
CA ARG A 244 -6.03 -13.73 15.30
C ARG A 244 -7.32 -13.24 15.93
N GLU A 245 -7.65 -13.79 17.09
CA GLU A 245 -8.88 -13.43 17.81
C GLU A 245 -8.84 -11.99 18.35
N ASP A 246 -7.66 -11.51 18.72
CA ASP A 246 -7.40 -10.16 19.23
C ASP A 246 -7.17 -9.11 18.12
N SER A 247 -7.43 -9.48 16.85
CA SER A 247 -7.20 -8.57 15.74
C SER A 247 -8.15 -7.36 15.77
N PRO A 248 -7.63 -6.13 15.57
CA PRO A 248 -8.47 -4.94 15.44
C PRO A 248 -9.41 -4.99 14.23
N TRP A 249 -9.13 -5.81 13.22
CA TRP A 249 -10.04 -6.01 12.08
C TRP A 249 -11.32 -6.77 12.44
N ARG A 250 -11.40 -7.42 13.61
CA ARG A 250 -12.63 -8.05 14.10
C ARG A 250 -13.60 -7.04 14.72
N THR A 251 -13.08 -5.94 15.26
CA THR A 251 -13.87 -4.91 15.95
C THR A 251 -14.09 -3.67 15.08
N ALA A 252 -13.18 -3.39 14.14
CA ALA A 252 -13.42 -2.41 13.08
C ALA A 252 -14.42 -3.00 12.07
N ALA A 253 -15.66 -2.53 12.11
CA ALA A 253 -16.66 -2.89 11.11
C ALA A 253 -16.11 -2.63 9.69
N TRP A 254 -16.36 -3.55 8.76
CA TRP A 254 -16.02 -3.33 7.35
C TRP A 254 -16.83 -2.18 6.79
#